data_AF-A0A812J118-F1
#
_entry.id   AF-A0A812J118-F1
#
_cell.length_a   1.000
_cell.length_b   1.000
_cell.length_c   1.000
_cell.angle_alpha   90.00
_cell.angle_beta   90.00
_cell.angle_gamma   90.00
#
_symmetry.space_group_name_H-M   'P 1'
#
loop_
_entity.id
_entity.type
_entity.pdbx_description
1 polymer ?
#
loop_
_entity_poly.entity_id
_entity_poly.type
_entity_poly.pdbx_seq_one_letter_code
_entity_poly.pdbx_strand_id
1 'polypeptide(L)'
;MESSGLKPHARRCHELTSRAPLGYGDARRITARSAWAEPLETLSGLPNSPSVPQGPGRPATSAGSANLRSWLLRRSRCLQRQELRNNPETSPTLPQACNVDLDQDFAIHQPFRWIPIQVRDLEDNYFQGVYVNSLSLRFQLGPGISWKRLDVDKSKCFCEAPVSCCSMESNIVLCKGLVRSQSQSRTYSGVIAQLPPDMCPSSAMTFTVLCREPGSELSLAAIVVTREGMIVGDLPPGHCVDLSGIRFATRGGFPLTDGIQLFSCRVGTQRFGMLQGRTSTKFFHVLEDRAIASIPPDFTPTQRIAFAAPGSRSKSFHLLHLEPSPAGGDLRWSDAVFHRDELEISGVIFEMLGDVQCLPSALVSNWSEARRQIVLMDFHKLLLSRYGSLNVAWEEAFDVADYGYVDFAQFSQGCRRVKYSGNVCRLWSMLDCQNEGTVSFEALLGRSMPRPATSRY
;
A
#
# COMPACT_ATOMS: atom_id res chain seq x y z
N MET A 1 70.52 -11.63 -2.16
CA MET A 1 70.13 -10.36 -2.80
C MET A 1 69.20 -10.71 -3.94
N GLU A 2 67.91 -10.42 -3.82
CA GLU A 2 66.98 -10.22 -4.94
C GLU A 2 65.61 -9.85 -4.35
N SER A 3 65.12 -8.66 -4.69
CA SER A 3 63.88 -8.10 -4.17
C SER A 3 62.96 -7.74 -5.34
N SER A 4 62.06 -8.64 -5.70
CA SER A 4 61.07 -8.44 -6.75
C SER A 4 59.88 -7.62 -6.23
N GLY A 5 59.87 -6.32 -6.56
CA GLY A 5 58.81 -5.41 -6.14
C GLY A 5 57.50 -5.61 -6.90
N LEU A 6 56.40 -5.86 -6.19
CA LEU A 6 55.04 -5.81 -6.71
C LEU A 6 54.49 -4.38 -6.63
N LYS A 7 54.07 -3.82 -7.77
CA LYS A 7 53.39 -2.51 -7.84
C LYS A 7 51.87 -2.69 -7.61
N PRO A 8 51.22 -1.89 -6.76
CA PRO A 8 49.76 -1.88 -6.68
C PRO A 8 49.13 -1.06 -7.82
N HIS A 9 48.15 -1.64 -8.52
CA HIS A 9 47.34 -0.93 -9.50
C HIS A 9 46.26 -0.09 -8.81
N ALA A 10 46.48 1.22 -8.68
CA ALA A 10 45.43 2.15 -8.25
C ALA A 10 44.40 2.34 -9.39
N ARG A 11 43.17 1.86 -9.21
CA ARG A 11 42.04 2.22 -10.08
C ARG A 11 41.46 3.56 -9.63
N ARG A 12 41.33 4.52 -10.55
CA ARG A 12 40.63 5.79 -10.30
C ARG A 12 39.12 5.53 -10.20
N CYS A 13 38.52 5.86 -9.06
CA CYS A 13 37.09 6.13 -9.01
C CYS A 13 36.83 7.51 -9.62
N HIS A 14 35.88 7.62 -10.54
CA HIS A 14 35.38 8.91 -11.01
C HIS A 14 34.35 9.44 -10.03
N GLU A 15 34.64 10.57 -9.38
CA GLU A 15 33.63 11.34 -8.66
C GLU A 15 32.62 11.93 -9.66
N LEU A 16 31.38 11.46 -9.59
CA LEU A 16 30.24 12.09 -10.25
C LEU A 16 29.69 13.19 -9.33
N THR A 17 30.10 14.43 -9.59
CA THR A 17 29.57 15.61 -8.91
C THR A 17 28.07 15.75 -9.16
N SER A 18 27.30 15.87 -8.07
CA SER A 18 25.86 16.04 -8.11
C SER A 18 25.48 17.40 -8.71
N ARG A 19 24.74 17.38 -9.83
CA ARG A 19 24.06 18.58 -10.35
C ARG A 19 22.80 18.86 -9.53
N ALA A 20 22.69 20.07 -9.00
CA ALA A 20 21.45 20.55 -8.39
C ALA A 20 20.30 20.63 -9.42
N PRO A 21 19.06 20.26 -9.06
CA PRO A 21 17.91 20.46 -9.92
C PRO A 21 17.53 21.94 -9.99
N LEU A 22 17.24 22.42 -11.20
CA LEU A 22 16.74 23.77 -11.46
C LEU A 22 15.33 23.94 -10.87
N GLY A 23 15.07 25.09 -10.26
CA GLY A 23 13.76 25.39 -9.68
C GLY A 23 12.66 25.49 -10.74
N TYR A 24 11.52 24.86 -10.45
CA TYR A 24 10.27 25.04 -11.20
C TYR A 24 9.18 25.60 -10.26
N GLY A 25 8.33 26.46 -10.83
CA GLY A 25 7.50 27.42 -10.08
C GLY A 25 6.28 26.85 -9.33
N ASP A 26 5.60 27.78 -8.64
CA ASP A 26 4.53 27.54 -7.67
C ASP A 26 3.48 26.47 -8.04
N ALA A 27 3.41 25.43 -7.21
CA ALA A 27 2.25 24.56 -7.14
C ALA A 27 1.05 25.34 -6.57
N ARG A 28 0.03 25.56 -7.39
CA ARG A 28 -1.20 26.25 -6.96
C ARG A 28 -1.88 25.49 -5.83
N ARG A 29 -2.19 26.22 -4.75
CA ARG A 29 -2.93 25.75 -3.58
C ARG A 29 -4.37 25.39 -4.00
N ILE A 30 -4.85 24.22 -3.60
CA ILE A 30 -6.21 23.75 -3.89
C ILE A 30 -7.03 23.87 -2.60
N THR A 31 -8.10 24.63 -2.65
CA THR A 31 -9.12 24.75 -1.60
C THR A 31 -10.48 24.62 -2.26
N ALA A 32 -11.32 23.70 -1.79
CA ALA A 32 -12.69 23.58 -2.28
C ALA A 32 -13.50 24.84 -1.92
N ARG A 33 -14.43 25.23 -2.79
CA ARG A 33 -15.47 26.21 -2.51
C ARG A 33 -16.81 25.68 -2.99
N SER A 34 -17.82 25.77 -2.14
CA SER A 34 -19.22 25.55 -2.47
C SER A 34 -19.82 26.79 -3.15
N ALA A 35 -20.82 26.58 -4.00
CA ALA A 35 -21.64 27.64 -4.59
C ALA A 35 -23.10 27.17 -4.72
N TRP A 36 -24.03 28.11 -4.60
CA TRP A 36 -25.48 27.93 -4.70
C TRP A 36 -26.04 28.65 -5.94
N ALA A 37 -27.27 28.26 -6.33
CA ALA A 37 -28.24 28.98 -7.16
C ALA A 37 -28.09 29.01 -8.71
N GLU A 38 -28.96 28.22 -9.37
CA GLU A 38 -30.13 28.65 -10.18
C GLU A 38 -29.96 29.60 -11.42
N PRO A 39 -30.89 29.59 -12.40
CA PRO A 39 -30.53 29.29 -13.80
C PRO A 39 -30.79 30.43 -14.81
N LEU A 40 -30.48 30.19 -16.08
CA LEU A 40 -30.97 30.98 -17.21
C LEU A 40 -31.11 30.15 -18.50
N GLU A 41 -31.88 30.70 -19.45
CA GLU A 41 -32.77 29.95 -20.33
C GLU A 41 -32.20 29.51 -21.69
N THR A 42 -32.83 28.50 -22.28
CA THR A 42 -32.64 28.04 -23.65
C THR A 42 -33.20 29.02 -24.69
N LEU A 43 -32.48 29.18 -25.80
CA LEU A 43 -33.07 29.58 -27.09
C LEU A 43 -32.65 28.61 -28.20
N SER A 44 -33.64 28.14 -28.95
CA SER A 44 -33.50 27.14 -30.02
C SER A 44 -33.82 27.75 -31.39
N GLY A 45 -33.29 27.16 -32.46
CA GLY A 45 -33.53 27.61 -33.83
C GLY A 45 -33.15 26.57 -34.88
N LEU A 46 -34.14 25.80 -35.35
CA LEU A 46 -34.09 25.04 -36.62
C LEU A 46 -34.74 25.90 -37.72
N PRO A 47 -34.30 25.81 -39.00
CA PRO A 47 -34.92 24.88 -39.97
C PRO A 47 -33.91 24.33 -41.04
N ASN A 48 -34.22 23.47 -42.03
CA ASN A 48 -35.47 22.81 -42.45
C ASN A 48 -35.25 21.42 -43.15
N SER A 49 -36.37 20.87 -43.59
CA SER A 49 -36.75 19.72 -44.46
C SER A 49 -36.46 19.91 -45.99
N PRO A 50 -36.92 19.06 -46.97
CA PRO A 50 -37.75 17.84 -46.92
C PRO A 50 -37.33 16.62 -47.81
N SER A 51 -38.18 15.59 -47.75
CA SER A 51 -38.25 14.25 -48.39
C SER A 51 -38.23 14.12 -49.94
N VAL A 52 -37.99 12.88 -50.45
CA VAL A 52 -38.60 12.23 -51.66
C VAL A 52 -38.20 10.71 -51.72
N PRO A 53 -38.91 9.77 -52.41
CA PRO A 53 -39.40 8.54 -51.75
C PRO A 53 -38.89 7.16 -52.29
N GLN A 54 -39.56 6.08 -51.86
CA GLN A 54 -39.18 4.66 -51.88
C GLN A 54 -39.42 3.89 -53.22
N GLY A 55 -38.70 2.77 -53.37
CA GLY A 55 -39.00 1.65 -54.29
C GLY A 55 -38.72 0.28 -53.60
N PRO A 56 -39.32 -0.85 -54.03
CA PRO A 56 -39.63 -1.95 -53.11
C PRO A 56 -38.74 -3.22 -53.21
N GLY A 57 -38.57 -3.92 -52.07
CA GLY A 57 -37.98 -5.26 -52.00
C GLY A 57 -38.29 -5.97 -50.66
N ARG A 58 -38.92 -7.16 -50.72
CA ARG A 58 -39.26 -8.04 -49.57
C ARG A 58 -38.07 -8.96 -49.20
N PRO A 59 -38.18 -9.82 -48.16
CA PRO A 59 -38.44 -9.54 -46.75
C PRO A 59 -37.38 -10.18 -45.83
N ALA A 60 -37.10 -9.62 -44.66
CA ALA A 60 -36.31 -10.29 -43.62
C ALA A 60 -36.92 -10.09 -42.23
N THR A 61 -36.89 -11.15 -41.43
CA THR A 61 -37.57 -11.32 -40.14
C THR A 61 -37.20 -10.28 -39.08
N SER A 62 -38.21 -9.58 -38.55
CA SER A 62 -38.07 -8.69 -37.39
C SER A 62 -38.57 -9.34 -36.09
N ALA A 63 -37.64 -9.65 -35.18
CA ALA A 63 -37.89 -9.82 -33.76
C ALA A 63 -36.60 -9.45 -33.02
N GLY A 64 -36.57 -8.64 -31.96
CA GLY A 64 -37.67 -7.93 -31.31
C GLY A 64 -37.11 -7.21 -30.09
N SER A 65 -36.52 -6.03 -30.28
CA SER A 65 -35.90 -5.28 -29.18
C SER A 65 -36.98 -4.69 -28.26
N ALA A 66 -37.28 -5.41 -27.18
CA ALA A 66 -38.29 -5.01 -26.20
C ALA A 66 -37.70 -4.94 -24.77
N ASN A 67 -37.44 -3.70 -24.34
CA ASN A 67 -37.55 -3.27 -22.94
C ASN A 67 -36.70 -3.96 -21.85
N LEU A 68 -35.36 -3.92 -21.98
CA LEU A 68 -34.46 -4.10 -20.83
C LEU A 68 -34.73 -3.08 -19.70
N ARG A 69 -35.21 -1.87 -20.05
CA ARG A 69 -35.59 -0.81 -19.09
C ARG A 69 -36.79 -1.17 -18.20
N SER A 70 -37.76 -1.96 -18.67
CA SER A 70 -38.95 -2.31 -17.86
C SER A 70 -38.66 -3.40 -16.82
N TRP A 71 -37.64 -4.23 -17.06
CA TRP A 71 -37.20 -5.27 -16.14
C TRP A 71 -36.43 -4.69 -14.94
N LEU A 72 -35.47 -3.78 -15.20
CA LEU A 72 -34.67 -3.13 -14.15
C LEU A 72 -35.53 -2.28 -13.19
N LEU A 73 -36.52 -1.55 -13.71
CA LEU A 73 -37.44 -0.74 -12.89
C LEU A 73 -38.39 -1.58 -12.00
N ARG A 74 -38.64 -2.86 -12.33
CA ARG A 74 -39.43 -3.76 -11.47
C ARG A 74 -38.60 -4.35 -10.33
N ARG A 75 -37.30 -4.63 -10.55
CA ARG A 75 -36.43 -5.20 -9.51
C ARG A 75 -36.09 -4.20 -8.41
N SER A 76 -35.93 -2.92 -8.74
CA SER A 76 -35.72 -1.82 -7.77
C SER A 76 -36.86 -1.69 -6.75
N ARG A 77 -38.13 -1.82 -7.17
CA ARG A 77 -39.30 -1.64 -6.28
C ARG A 77 -39.60 -2.85 -5.38
N CYS A 78 -38.98 -4.00 -5.61
CA CYS A 78 -39.16 -5.19 -4.79
C CYS A 78 -38.28 -5.17 -3.54
N LEU A 79 -37.04 -4.71 -3.65
CA LEU A 79 -36.10 -4.69 -2.52
C LEU A 79 -36.46 -3.60 -1.49
N GLN A 80 -36.91 -2.43 -1.94
CA GLN A 80 -37.25 -1.29 -1.06
C GLN A 80 -38.59 -1.44 -0.30
N ARG A 81 -39.28 -2.59 -0.43
CA ARG A 81 -40.50 -2.92 0.34
C ARG A 81 -40.31 -4.05 1.36
N GLN A 82 -39.12 -4.65 1.42
CA GLN A 82 -38.88 -5.84 2.25
C GLN A 82 -38.24 -5.52 3.62
N GLU A 83 -37.67 -4.32 3.80
CA GLU A 83 -37.06 -3.88 5.08
C GLU A 83 -38.02 -3.16 6.05
N LEU A 84 -39.27 -2.88 5.64
CA LEU A 84 -40.23 -2.07 6.41
C LEU A 84 -41.42 -2.87 6.98
N ARG A 85 -41.26 -4.17 7.30
CA ARG A 85 -42.39 -5.00 7.74
C ARG A 85 -42.22 -6.01 8.89
N ASN A 86 -41.04 -6.17 9.48
CA ASN A 86 -40.81 -7.16 10.55
C ASN A 86 -40.26 -6.55 11.85
N ASN A 87 -41.13 -5.93 12.66
CA ASN A 87 -41.38 -6.31 14.07
C ASN A 87 -42.20 -5.23 14.81
N PRO A 88 -43.29 -5.60 15.51
CA PRO A 88 -43.97 -4.72 16.45
C PRO A 88 -43.37 -4.80 17.87
N GLU A 89 -43.40 -3.65 18.54
CA GLU A 89 -43.55 -3.41 19.98
C GLU A 89 -43.11 -4.49 20.99
N THR A 90 -42.10 -4.15 21.81
CA THR A 90 -42.08 -4.53 23.24
C THR A 90 -41.20 -3.55 24.02
N SER A 91 -41.81 -2.75 24.89
CA SER A 91 -41.11 -1.82 25.79
C SER A 91 -40.45 -2.57 26.94
N PRO A 92 -39.26 -2.12 27.39
CA PRO A 92 -39.10 -1.91 28.83
C PRO A 92 -38.35 -0.63 29.22
N THR A 93 -38.86 -0.05 30.30
CA THR A 93 -38.23 0.75 31.37
C THR A 93 -36.78 1.27 31.19
N LEU A 94 -36.63 2.59 31.30
CA LEU A 94 -35.36 3.32 31.43
C LEU A 94 -34.52 2.88 32.64
N PRO A 95 -33.21 2.60 32.47
CA PRO A 95 -32.19 2.78 33.49
C PRO A 95 -31.53 4.18 33.38
N GLN A 96 -30.82 4.55 34.44
CA GLN A 96 -30.25 5.89 34.67
C GLN A 96 -29.10 6.26 33.71
N ALA A 97 -28.76 7.56 33.71
CA ALA A 97 -27.69 8.14 32.90
C ALA A 97 -26.35 7.41 33.03
N CYS A 98 -25.93 6.77 31.94
CA CYS A 98 -24.57 6.28 31.72
C CYS A 98 -23.76 7.33 30.94
N ASN A 99 -22.43 7.27 31.07
CA ASN A 99 -21.48 8.23 30.48
C ASN A 99 -21.78 8.62 29.02
N VAL A 100 -21.66 9.91 28.73
CA VAL A 100 -21.66 10.43 27.36
C VAL A 100 -20.52 9.78 26.58
N ASP A 101 -20.87 9.13 25.49
CA ASP A 101 -19.95 8.35 24.66
C ASP A 101 -19.06 9.30 23.85
N LEU A 102 -17.81 9.48 24.30
CA LEU A 102 -16.83 10.43 23.74
C LEU A 102 -16.38 10.08 22.30
N ASP A 103 -16.87 8.99 21.72
CA ASP A 103 -16.44 8.43 20.44
C ASP A 103 -17.17 9.02 19.21
N GLN A 104 -18.20 9.87 19.40
CA GLN A 104 -19.05 10.37 18.31
C GLN A 104 -18.53 11.61 17.55
N ASP A 105 -17.71 12.48 18.17
CA ASP A 105 -17.37 13.81 17.60
C ASP A 105 -16.07 13.86 16.75
N PHE A 106 -15.31 12.77 16.65
CA PHE A 106 -14.07 12.75 15.87
C PHE A 106 -14.31 12.49 14.38
N ALA A 107 -14.85 13.50 13.69
CA ALA A 107 -15.14 13.51 12.26
C ALA A 107 -13.96 13.16 11.33
N ILE A 108 -12.72 13.15 11.83
CA ILE A 108 -11.54 12.72 11.07
C ILE A 108 -11.58 11.21 10.75
N HIS A 109 -12.31 10.40 11.52
CA HIS A 109 -12.49 8.97 11.23
C HIS A 109 -13.55 8.66 10.16
N GLN A 110 -14.12 9.68 9.50
CA GLN A 110 -14.99 9.47 8.34
C GLN A 110 -14.16 9.05 7.10
N PRO A 111 -14.70 8.22 6.19
CA PRO A 111 -14.03 7.88 4.95
C PRO A 111 -13.65 9.13 4.15
N PHE A 112 -12.37 9.30 3.84
CA PHE A 112 -11.89 10.45 3.08
C PHE A 112 -12.41 10.38 1.64
N ARG A 113 -13.07 11.44 1.16
CA ARG A 113 -13.52 11.50 -0.23
C ARG A 113 -12.37 11.97 -1.11
N TRP A 114 -11.70 11.03 -1.78
CA TRP A 114 -10.76 11.34 -2.85
C TRP A 114 -11.51 11.93 -4.05
N ILE A 115 -11.23 13.20 -4.35
CA ILE A 115 -11.69 13.87 -5.55
C ILE A 115 -10.48 14.01 -6.48
N PRO A 116 -10.44 13.30 -7.64
CA PRO A 116 -9.30 13.39 -8.54
C PRO A 116 -9.17 14.81 -9.10
N ILE A 117 -7.95 15.34 -9.09
CA ILE A 117 -7.65 16.74 -9.45
C ILE A 117 -7.47 16.85 -10.98
N GLN A 118 -8.57 16.59 -11.70
CA GLN A 118 -8.85 16.87 -13.12
C GLN A 118 -7.85 16.41 -14.21
N VAL A 119 -8.36 15.63 -15.18
CA VAL A 119 -8.42 16.06 -16.60
C VAL A 119 -9.84 15.75 -17.12
N ARG A 120 -10.32 16.52 -18.11
CA ARG A 120 -11.65 16.39 -18.73
C ARG A 120 -11.78 15.13 -19.57
N ASP A 121 -13.01 14.63 -19.71
CA ASP A 121 -13.50 14.18 -21.01
C ASP A 121 -14.76 14.99 -21.38
N LEU A 122 -15.06 15.11 -22.67
CA LEU A 122 -15.82 16.23 -23.25
C LEU A 122 -17.35 16.14 -23.16
N GLU A 123 -17.92 15.03 -22.69
CA GLU A 123 -19.37 14.78 -22.68
C GLU A 123 -19.85 14.21 -21.33
N ASP A 124 -20.48 15.07 -20.52
CA ASP A 124 -21.42 14.84 -19.39
C ASP A 124 -21.11 13.83 -18.25
N ASN A 125 -19.98 13.14 -18.24
CA ASN A 125 -19.64 12.19 -17.17
C ASN A 125 -18.98 12.85 -15.95
N TYR A 126 -19.82 13.27 -14.99
CA TYR A 126 -19.36 13.69 -13.66
C TYR A 126 -18.68 12.53 -12.90
N PHE A 127 -17.37 12.62 -12.67
CA PHE A 127 -16.66 11.66 -11.82
C PHE A 127 -17.17 11.73 -10.38
N GLN A 128 -17.76 10.62 -9.91
CA GLN A 128 -18.04 10.44 -8.50
C GLN A 128 -16.72 10.22 -7.74
N GLY A 129 -16.35 11.16 -6.89
CA GLY A 129 -15.16 11.03 -6.03
C GLY A 129 -15.18 9.72 -5.23
N VAL A 130 -14.04 9.04 -5.18
CA VAL A 130 -13.84 7.72 -4.57
C VAL A 130 -13.62 7.87 -3.07
N TYR A 131 -14.32 7.08 -2.24
CA TYR A 131 -14.08 7.11 -0.79
C TYR A 131 -12.91 6.18 -0.41
N VAL A 132 -11.92 6.74 0.28
CA VAL A 132 -10.73 6.07 0.81
C VAL A 132 -10.90 5.98 2.34
N ASN A 133 -11.42 4.85 2.81
CA ASN A 133 -11.55 4.54 4.23
C ASN A 133 -10.27 3.95 4.85
N SER A 134 -9.36 3.46 4.02
CA SER A 134 -8.16 2.73 4.44
C SER A 134 -7.15 3.55 5.23
N LEU A 135 -7.26 4.89 5.26
CA LEU A 135 -6.40 5.78 6.04
C LEU A 135 -6.76 5.83 7.53
N SER A 136 -7.98 5.43 7.90
CA SER A 136 -8.46 5.38 9.31
C SER A 136 -9.18 4.06 9.59
N LEU A 137 -8.41 2.98 9.76
CA LEU A 137 -8.97 1.67 10.12
C LEU A 137 -9.17 1.53 11.64
N ARG A 138 -10.42 1.28 12.03
CA ARG A 138 -10.78 0.92 13.42
C ARG A 138 -10.52 -0.58 13.66
N PHE A 139 -9.29 -0.91 14.02
CA PHE A 139 -8.97 -2.27 14.47
C PHE A 139 -9.51 -2.53 15.88
N GLN A 140 -10.40 -3.52 16.03
CA GLN A 140 -10.75 -4.09 17.32
C GLN A 140 -9.63 -5.05 17.77
N LEU A 141 -8.53 -4.47 18.25
CA LEU A 141 -7.39 -5.21 18.78
C LEU A 141 -7.80 -5.91 20.08
N GLY A 142 -7.59 -7.23 20.13
CA GLY A 142 -7.94 -8.06 21.29
C GLY A 142 -7.16 -7.69 22.57
N PRO A 143 -7.60 -8.19 23.74
CA PRO A 143 -7.13 -7.74 25.06
C PRO A 143 -5.64 -7.99 25.37
N GLY A 144 -4.92 -8.71 24.51
CA GLY A 144 -3.48 -8.95 24.64
C GLY A 144 -2.58 -7.87 24.05
N ILE A 145 -3.11 -6.84 23.37
CA ILE A 145 -2.29 -5.85 22.67
C ILE A 145 -1.96 -4.65 23.57
N SER A 146 -0.68 -4.53 23.93
CA SER A 146 -0.15 -3.43 24.73
C SER A 146 0.09 -2.20 23.86
N TRP A 147 -0.68 -1.14 24.11
CA TRP A 147 -0.46 0.18 23.53
C TRP A 147 0.55 0.97 24.36
N LYS A 148 1.69 1.33 23.75
CA LYS A 148 2.67 2.25 24.31
C LYS A 148 2.28 3.68 23.95
N ARG A 149 2.42 4.63 24.89
CA ARG A 149 2.21 6.06 24.61
C ARG A 149 3.40 6.59 23.80
N LEU A 150 3.14 7.40 22.77
CA LEU A 150 4.20 8.12 22.06
C LEU A 150 4.53 9.42 22.80
N ASP A 151 5.82 9.80 22.80
CA ASP A 151 6.20 11.14 23.22
C ASP A 151 5.98 12.11 22.07
N VAL A 152 5.23 13.18 22.31
CA VAL A 152 4.80 14.17 21.32
C VAL A 152 5.50 15.47 21.65
N ASP A 153 6.05 16.15 20.66
CA ASP A 153 6.80 17.40 20.90
C ASP A 153 5.85 18.53 21.33
N LYS A 154 5.61 18.64 22.65
CA LYS A 154 4.72 19.61 23.28
C LYS A 154 5.10 21.08 23.03
N SER A 155 6.31 21.35 22.52
CA SER A 155 6.70 22.72 22.14
C SER A 155 6.13 23.14 20.78
N LYS A 156 5.70 22.18 19.96
CA LYS A 156 5.26 22.38 18.57
C LYS A 156 3.89 21.77 18.27
N CYS A 157 3.44 20.80 19.07
CA CYS A 157 2.26 19.99 18.83
C CYS A 157 1.42 19.78 20.10
N PHE A 158 0.09 19.74 19.93
CA PHE A 158 -0.87 19.45 20.99
C PHE A 158 -1.66 18.17 20.66
N CYS A 159 -1.87 17.29 21.65
CA CYS A 159 -2.65 16.06 21.46
C CYS A 159 -4.15 16.34 21.65
N GLU A 160 -4.95 16.22 20.59
CA GLU A 160 -6.42 16.21 20.71
C GLU A 160 -6.94 14.89 21.29
N ALA A 161 -6.23 13.78 21.02
CA ALA A 161 -6.53 12.46 21.55
C ALA A 161 -5.25 11.75 22.02
N PRO A 162 -5.34 10.70 22.86
CA PRO A 162 -4.16 9.95 23.32
C PRO A 162 -3.38 9.34 22.16
N VAL A 163 -2.14 9.82 21.96
CA VAL A 163 -1.24 9.32 20.92
C VAL A 163 -0.51 8.08 21.41
N SER A 164 -0.59 7.00 20.66
CA SER A 164 -0.03 5.70 21.05
C SER A 164 0.32 4.83 19.84
N CYS A 165 1.19 3.85 20.06
CA CYS A 165 1.50 2.80 19.10
C CYS A 165 1.41 1.41 19.75
N CYS A 166 1.29 0.37 18.95
CA CYS A 166 1.42 -1.02 19.40
C CYS A 166 2.16 -1.84 18.35
N SER A 167 2.83 -2.91 18.77
CA SER A 167 3.35 -3.95 17.86
C SER A 167 2.45 -5.18 17.91
N MET A 168 2.13 -5.71 16.74
CA MET A 168 1.44 -6.98 16.53
C MET A 168 2.40 -8.03 15.98
N GLU A 169 2.27 -9.27 16.47
CA GLU A 169 3.09 -10.43 16.07
C GLU A 169 4.61 -10.12 15.99
N SER A 170 5.06 -9.24 16.89
CA SER A 170 6.43 -8.69 17.01
C SER A 170 6.97 -7.90 15.81
N ASN A 171 6.20 -7.72 14.73
CA ASN A 171 6.71 -7.20 13.46
C ASN A 171 5.90 -6.07 12.84
N ILE A 172 4.59 -5.91 13.13
CA ILE A 172 3.77 -4.84 12.54
C ILE A 172 3.47 -3.78 13.60
N VAL A 173 3.90 -2.54 13.34
CA VAL A 173 3.65 -1.36 14.17
C VAL A 173 2.42 -0.64 13.64
N LEU A 174 1.46 -0.38 14.51
CA LEU A 174 0.31 0.48 14.26
C LEU A 174 0.42 1.72 15.16
N CYS A 175 0.22 2.91 14.60
CA CYS A 175 0.04 4.14 15.37
C CYS A 175 -1.45 4.51 15.45
N LYS A 176 -1.82 5.35 16.42
CA LYS A 176 -3.11 6.04 16.48
C LYS A 176 -3.00 7.34 17.27
N GLY A 177 -3.96 8.24 17.06
CA GLY A 177 -4.13 9.48 17.82
C GLY A 177 -4.16 10.71 16.93
N LEU A 178 -4.71 11.79 17.49
CA LEU A 178 -4.91 13.06 16.81
C LEU A 178 -3.94 14.11 17.36
N VAL A 179 -3.15 14.72 16.46
CA VAL A 179 -2.16 15.75 16.82
C VAL A 179 -2.40 17.03 16.04
N ARG A 180 -2.49 18.16 16.75
CA ARG A 180 -2.61 19.50 16.19
C ARG A 180 -1.27 20.23 16.19
N SER A 181 -0.90 20.84 15.07
CA SER A 181 0.25 21.76 14.96
C SER A 181 -0.03 23.07 15.70
N GLN A 182 0.86 23.47 16.61
CA GLN A 182 0.78 24.71 17.40
C GLN A 182 1.76 25.79 16.90
N SER A 183 2.71 25.42 16.03
CA SER A 183 3.71 26.34 15.47
C SER A 183 3.08 27.59 14.87
N GLN A 184 3.63 28.78 15.18
CA GLN A 184 3.25 30.03 14.53
C GLN A 184 3.99 30.24 13.18
N SER A 185 5.00 29.42 12.86
CA SER A 185 5.70 29.47 11.58
C SER A 185 4.79 29.03 10.43
N ARG A 186 4.84 29.74 9.31
CA ARG A 186 4.04 29.42 8.10
C ARG A 186 4.39 28.07 7.48
N THR A 187 5.59 27.55 7.73
CA THR A 187 6.05 26.22 7.36
C THR A 187 6.62 25.55 8.60
N TYR A 188 6.26 24.28 8.81
CA TYR A 188 6.64 23.52 10.00
C TYR A 188 7.21 22.18 9.57
N SER A 189 8.47 22.16 9.15
CA SER A 189 9.19 20.89 9.09
C SER A 189 9.68 20.56 10.50
N GLY A 190 9.04 19.60 11.17
CA GLY A 190 9.40 19.26 12.54
C GLY A 190 8.85 17.94 13.04
N VAL A 191 9.45 17.49 14.14
CA VAL A 191 9.08 16.27 14.87
C VAL A 191 7.69 16.45 15.47
N ILE A 192 6.80 15.53 15.15
CA ILE A 192 5.46 15.43 15.71
C ILE A 192 5.52 14.54 16.95
N ALA A 193 6.12 13.35 16.82
CA ALA A 193 6.25 12.37 17.89
C ALA A 193 7.48 11.46 17.68
N GLN A 194 7.86 10.72 18.72
CA GLN A 194 8.92 9.71 18.66
C GLN A 194 8.38 8.32 19.03
N LEU A 195 8.70 7.33 18.18
CA LEU A 195 8.44 5.91 18.41
C LEU A 195 9.42 5.32 19.44
N PRO A 196 9.02 4.28 20.20
CA PRO A 196 9.93 3.46 20.98
C PRO A 196 11.05 2.85 20.10
N PRO A 197 12.30 2.73 20.59
CA PRO A 197 13.40 2.16 19.82
C PRO A 197 13.15 0.74 19.28
N ASP A 198 12.35 -0.07 19.99
CA ASP A 198 11.95 -1.42 19.57
C ASP A 198 10.86 -1.46 18.48
N MET A 199 10.37 -0.29 18.04
CA MET A 199 9.29 -0.13 17.05
C MET A 199 9.69 0.77 15.87
N CYS A 200 10.98 1.08 15.71
CA CYS A 200 11.48 1.89 14.60
C CYS A 200 11.52 1.08 13.28
N PRO A 201 11.23 1.70 12.11
CA PRO A 201 11.39 1.04 10.82
C PRO A 201 12.87 0.89 10.44
N SER A 202 13.19 -0.11 9.61
CA SER A 202 14.57 -0.36 9.14
C SER A 202 15.09 0.72 8.18
N SER A 203 14.19 1.47 7.55
CA SER A 203 14.46 2.59 6.65
C SER A 203 13.45 3.72 6.87
N ALA A 204 13.75 4.93 6.40
CA ALA A 204 12.78 6.03 6.46
C ALA A 204 11.62 5.77 5.48
N MET A 205 10.39 5.87 5.98
CA MET A 205 9.16 5.57 5.23
C MET A 205 8.23 6.78 5.19
N THR A 206 7.55 7.01 4.07
CA THR A 206 6.54 8.08 3.91
C THR A 206 5.12 7.51 3.92
N PHE A 207 4.18 8.18 4.59
CA PHE A 207 2.80 7.75 4.76
C PHE A 207 1.83 8.85 4.33
N THR A 208 0.78 8.49 3.61
CA THR A 208 -0.41 9.34 3.50
C THR A 208 -1.18 9.27 4.81
N VAL A 209 -1.56 10.43 5.34
CA VAL A 209 -2.39 10.57 6.55
C VAL A 209 -3.51 11.57 6.31
N LEU A 210 -4.60 11.44 7.05
CA LEU A 210 -5.68 12.42 7.03
C LEU A 210 -5.29 13.66 7.83
N CYS A 211 -5.52 14.82 7.23
CA CYS A 211 -5.35 16.12 7.83
C CYS A 211 -6.69 16.88 7.83
N ARG A 212 -6.90 17.72 8.83
CA ARG A 212 -8.04 18.62 8.96
C ARG A 212 -7.53 20.03 9.22
N GLU A 213 -7.77 20.94 8.29
CA GLU A 213 -7.45 22.36 8.48
C GLU A 213 -8.50 23.01 9.41
N PRO A 214 -8.15 24.08 10.15
CA PRO A 214 -9.12 24.80 11.00
C PRO A 214 -10.33 25.33 10.20
N GLY A 215 -11.51 24.75 10.45
CA GLY A 215 -12.77 25.17 9.81
C GLY A 215 -12.90 24.75 8.33
N SER A 216 -12.08 23.81 7.86
CA SER A 216 -12.04 23.35 6.46
C SER A 216 -12.47 21.88 6.33
N GLU A 217 -12.54 21.41 5.09
CA GLU A 217 -12.74 19.99 4.78
C GLU A 217 -11.50 19.15 5.11
N LEU A 218 -11.62 17.81 5.02
CA LEU A 218 -10.48 16.90 5.16
C LEU A 218 -9.53 17.05 3.96
N SER A 219 -8.23 16.96 4.22
CA SER A 219 -7.16 16.97 3.24
C SER A 219 -6.16 15.84 3.50
N LEU A 220 -5.20 15.64 2.60
CA LEU A 220 -4.13 14.66 2.75
C LEU A 220 -2.82 15.36 3.09
N ALA A 221 -2.07 14.78 4.03
CA ALA A 221 -0.70 15.16 4.33
C ALA A 221 0.24 13.95 4.14
N ALA A 222 1.51 14.24 3.87
CA ALA A 222 2.58 13.25 3.86
C ALA A 222 3.37 13.37 5.17
N ILE A 223 3.48 12.26 5.91
CA ILE A 223 4.32 12.15 7.11
C ILE A 223 5.44 11.15 6.84
N VAL A 224 6.65 11.48 7.26
CA VAL A 224 7.81 10.58 7.25
C VAL A 224 8.02 10.01 8.64
N VAL A 225 8.23 8.70 8.74
CA VAL A 225 8.81 8.06 9.93
C VAL A 225 10.26 7.73 9.62
N THR A 226 11.21 8.31 10.35
CA THR A 226 12.64 8.03 10.14
C THR A 226 13.05 6.69 10.75
N ARG A 227 14.21 6.17 10.36
CA ARG A 227 14.79 4.94 10.94
C ARG A 227 15.10 5.05 12.45
N GLU A 228 15.23 6.28 12.96
CA GLU A 228 15.37 6.60 14.38
C GLU A 228 14.01 6.69 15.12
N GLY A 229 12.91 6.39 14.43
CA GLY A 229 11.56 6.41 14.98
C GLY A 229 10.91 7.79 15.05
N MET A 230 11.51 8.82 14.44
CA MET A 230 10.97 10.18 14.48
C MET A 230 9.82 10.32 13.47
N ILE A 231 8.64 10.66 13.95
CA ILE A 231 7.48 10.99 13.11
C ILE A 231 7.56 12.48 12.76
N VAL A 232 7.71 12.82 11.48
CA VAL A 232 8.00 14.17 10.97
C VAL A 232 7.02 14.51 9.85
N GLY A 233 6.51 15.73 9.79
CA GLY A 233 5.65 16.18 8.67
C GLY A 233 5.58 17.70 8.56
N ASP A 234 5.31 18.22 7.35
CA ASP A 234 5.09 19.65 7.12
C ASP A 234 3.62 20.02 7.38
N LEU A 235 3.32 20.39 8.63
CA LEU A 235 1.94 20.63 9.10
C LEU A 235 1.70 22.11 9.40
N PRO A 236 0.89 22.82 8.58
CA PRO A 236 0.66 24.25 8.79
C PRO A 236 -0.02 24.53 10.15
N PRO A 237 0.09 25.77 10.66
CA PRO A 237 -0.47 26.16 11.96
C PRO A 237 -1.94 25.72 12.13
N GLY A 238 -2.24 25.17 13.31
CA GLY A 238 -3.59 24.76 13.71
C GLY A 238 -4.15 23.51 13.04
N HIS A 239 -3.46 22.92 12.06
CA HIS A 239 -3.91 21.71 11.37
C HIS A 239 -3.84 20.49 12.30
N CYS A 240 -4.86 19.64 12.27
CA CYS A 240 -4.90 18.37 13.00
C CYS A 240 -4.64 17.20 12.05
N VAL A 241 -3.96 16.15 12.52
CA VAL A 241 -3.62 14.95 11.74
C VAL A 241 -3.96 13.68 12.50
N ASP A 242 -4.52 12.69 11.81
CA ASP A 242 -4.73 11.33 12.29
C ASP A 242 -3.54 10.43 11.96
N LEU A 243 -2.83 10.00 13.02
CA LEU A 243 -1.67 9.11 12.90
C LEU A 243 -2.07 7.64 12.63
N SER A 244 -3.36 7.31 12.58
CA SER A 244 -3.86 5.95 12.28
C SER A 244 -3.52 5.46 10.86
N GLY A 245 -3.12 6.38 9.96
CA GLY A 245 -2.57 6.01 8.64
C GLY A 245 -1.21 5.31 8.73
N ILE A 246 -0.41 5.62 9.77
CA ILE A 246 0.97 5.17 9.95
C ILE A 246 0.98 3.72 10.47
N ARG A 247 1.19 2.79 9.55
CA ARG A 247 1.23 1.35 9.80
C ARG A 247 2.29 0.71 8.92
N PHE A 248 3.23 -0.01 9.52
CA PHE A 248 4.38 -0.56 8.82
C PHE A 248 4.92 -1.81 9.53
N ALA A 249 5.75 -2.57 8.83
CA ALA A 249 6.50 -3.68 9.37
C ALA A 249 7.97 -3.28 9.65
N THR A 250 8.51 -3.79 10.74
CA THR A 250 9.89 -3.54 11.21
C THR A 250 10.91 -4.56 10.69
N ARG A 251 10.46 -5.63 10.01
CA ARG A 251 11.28 -6.70 9.42
C ARG A 251 10.96 -6.86 7.94
N GLY A 252 11.64 -7.79 7.25
CA GLY A 252 11.29 -8.14 5.86
C GLY A 252 9.90 -8.76 5.74
N GLY A 253 9.29 -8.64 4.57
CA GLY A 253 8.05 -9.30 4.18
C GLY A 253 8.26 -10.18 2.96
N PHE A 254 7.23 -10.92 2.55
CA PHE A 254 7.28 -11.72 1.32
C PHE A 254 7.41 -10.79 0.10
N PRO A 255 8.55 -10.79 -0.62
CA PRO A 255 8.78 -9.85 -1.71
C PRO A 255 7.90 -10.13 -2.93
N LEU A 256 7.36 -9.06 -3.52
CA LEU A 256 6.52 -9.09 -4.73
C LEU A 256 7.30 -8.60 -5.96
N THR A 257 7.33 -7.29 -6.19
CA THR A 257 7.99 -6.63 -7.33
C THR A 257 8.41 -5.22 -6.94
N ASP A 258 9.46 -4.68 -7.56
CA ASP A 258 9.90 -3.30 -7.38
C ASP A 258 10.00 -2.89 -5.89
N GLY A 259 10.67 -3.70 -5.06
CA GLY A 259 10.82 -3.42 -3.63
C GLY A 259 9.54 -3.54 -2.78
N ILE A 260 8.36 -3.74 -3.37
CA ILE A 260 7.13 -4.02 -2.62
C ILE A 260 7.24 -5.40 -1.97
N GLN A 261 6.96 -5.44 -0.67
CA GLN A 261 6.87 -6.63 0.16
C GLN A 261 5.45 -6.78 0.73
N LEU A 262 5.05 -8.03 0.96
CA LEU A 262 3.77 -8.46 1.49
C LEU A 262 3.96 -9.11 2.86
N PHE A 263 3.31 -8.53 3.84
CA PHE A 263 3.27 -8.98 5.22
C PHE A 263 1.92 -9.62 5.49
N SER A 264 1.82 -10.43 6.54
CA SER A 264 0.52 -10.73 7.13
C SER A 264 0.58 -10.81 8.64
N CYS A 265 -0.55 -10.59 9.28
CA CYS A 265 -0.74 -10.79 10.71
C CYS A 265 -2.15 -11.32 11.01
N ARG A 266 -2.34 -11.89 12.20
CA ARG A 266 -3.67 -12.19 12.75
C ARG A 266 -4.11 -11.11 13.75
N VAL A 267 -5.40 -10.78 13.73
CA VAL A 267 -6.07 -10.03 14.80
C VAL A 267 -7.28 -10.84 15.23
N GLY A 268 -7.18 -11.51 16.38
CA GLY A 268 -8.20 -12.48 16.79
C GLY A 268 -8.36 -13.60 15.76
N THR A 269 -9.55 -13.73 15.19
CA THR A 269 -9.85 -14.71 14.13
C THR A 269 -9.52 -14.19 12.72
N GLN A 270 -9.47 -12.88 12.51
CA GLN A 270 -9.22 -12.26 11.21
C GLN A 270 -7.74 -12.29 10.82
N ARG A 271 -7.50 -12.29 9.51
CA ARG A 271 -6.16 -12.25 8.90
C ARG A 271 -6.05 -11.04 8.00
N PHE A 272 -4.97 -10.31 8.15
CA PHE A 272 -4.69 -9.11 7.38
C PHE A 272 -3.42 -9.29 6.58
N GLY A 273 -3.45 -8.90 5.31
CA GLY A 273 -2.29 -8.69 4.47
C GLY A 273 -1.90 -7.21 4.53
N MET A 274 -0.61 -6.90 4.48
CA MET A 274 -0.13 -5.52 4.39
C MET A 274 0.95 -5.41 3.32
N LEU A 275 0.84 -4.43 2.43
CA LEU A 275 1.88 -4.09 1.46
C LEU A 275 2.74 -2.94 1.98
N GLN A 276 4.05 -3.09 1.81
CA GLN A 276 5.03 -2.05 2.12
C GLN A 276 6.23 -2.09 1.18
N GLY A 277 6.67 -0.95 0.66
CA GLY A 277 7.87 -0.81 -0.15
C GLY A 277 7.78 0.34 -1.16
N ARG A 278 8.91 0.72 -1.78
CA ARG A 278 8.98 1.80 -2.78
C ARG A 278 9.15 1.23 -4.18
N THR A 279 8.26 1.60 -5.10
CA THR A 279 8.42 1.21 -6.51
C THR A 279 9.59 1.93 -7.17
N SER A 280 10.20 1.28 -8.18
CA SER A 280 10.94 2.01 -9.21
C SER A 280 10.07 3.09 -9.87
N THR A 281 10.71 4.12 -10.45
CA THR A 281 9.99 5.16 -11.22
C THR A 281 9.13 4.52 -12.32
N LYS A 282 7.80 4.67 -12.22
CA LYS A 282 6.84 4.14 -13.19
C LYS A 282 6.40 5.21 -14.19
N PHE A 283 5.90 4.76 -15.33
CA PHE A 283 5.23 5.57 -16.35
C PHE A 283 3.79 5.06 -16.48
N PHE A 284 2.85 5.68 -15.78
CA PHE A 284 1.55 5.06 -15.50
C PHE A 284 0.63 4.96 -16.72
N HIS A 285 0.75 5.85 -17.70
CA HIS A 285 0.03 5.77 -18.98
C HIS A 285 0.37 4.50 -19.79
N VAL A 286 1.50 3.82 -19.50
CA VAL A 286 1.87 2.53 -20.11
C VAL A 286 1.30 1.34 -19.30
N LEU A 287 0.74 1.62 -18.13
CA LEU A 287 0.36 0.63 -17.11
C LEU A 287 -1.14 0.69 -16.75
N GLU A 288 -1.98 1.41 -17.49
CA GLU A 288 -3.41 1.58 -17.16
C GLU A 288 -4.14 0.23 -16.98
N ASP A 289 -3.79 -0.79 -17.80
CA ASP A 289 -4.31 -2.15 -17.69
C ASP A 289 -3.42 -3.13 -16.89
N ARG A 290 -2.30 -2.67 -16.32
CA ARG A 290 -1.29 -3.54 -15.66
C ARG A 290 -1.25 -3.31 -14.15
N ALA A 291 -1.33 -4.40 -13.40
CA ALA A 291 -1.06 -4.38 -11.97
C ALA A 291 0.37 -3.86 -11.70
N ILE A 292 0.50 -2.93 -10.74
CA ILE A 292 1.77 -2.53 -10.14
C ILE A 292 2.41 -3.75 -9.47
N ALA A 293 1.60 -4.55 -8.76
CA ALA A 293 2.00 -5.80 -8.13
C ALA A 293 0.84 -6.79 -8.12
N SER A 294 1.12 -8.06 -8.41
CA SER A 294 0.17 -9.15 -8.18
C SER A 294 0.44 -9.80 -6.82
N ILE A 295 -0.63 -9.97 -6.04
CA ILE A 295 -0.66 -10.64 -4.75
C ILE A 295 -0.95 -12.14 -4.97
N PRO A 296 -0.24 -13.07 -4.29
CA PRO A 296 -0.49 -14.51 -4.45
C PRO A 296 -1.90 -14.95 -4.00
N PRO A 297 -2.40 -16.11 -4.47
CA PRO A 297 -3.75 -16.61 -4.15
C PRO A 297 -4.06 -16.69 -2.65
N ASP A 298 -3.06 -17.06 -1.85
CA ASP A 298 -3.22 -17.25 -0.42
C ASP A 298 -3.40 -15.95 0.38
N PHE A 299 -3.21 -14.79 -0.28
CA PHE A 299 -3.34 -13.45 0.28
C PHE A 299 -4.39 -12.64 -0.50
N THR A 300 -5.36 -13.32 -1.13
CA THR A 300 -6.49 -12.70 -1.84
C THR A 300 -7.20 -11.68 -0.92
N PRO A 301 -7.35 -10.40 -1.30
CA PRO A 301 -8.16 -9.45 -0.55
C PRO A 301 -9.63 -9.88 -0.56
N THR A 302 -10.39 -9.61 0.52
CA THR A 302 -11.82 -9.99 0.58
C THR A 302 -12.70 -9.21 -0.40
N GLN A 303 -12.29 -8.00 -0.79
CA GLN A 303 -13.03 -7.10 -1.68
C GLN A 303 -12.08 -6.09 -2.35
N ARG A 304 -12.59 -5.28 -3.29
CA ARG A 304 -11.85 -4.12 -3.81
C ARG A 304 -11.77 -3.03 -2.76
N ILE A 305 -10.56 -2.55 -2.48
CA ILE A 305 -10.27 -1.51 -1.49
C ILE A 305 -9.47 -0.39 -2.16
N ALA A 306 -9.79 0.86 -1.85
CA ALA A 306 -9.05 2.03 -2.32
C ALA A 306 -8.03 2.49 -1.26
N PHE A 307 -6.85 2.89 -1.71
CA PHE A 307 -5.76 3.42 -0.89
C PHE A 307 -5.20 4.69 -1.51
N ALA A 308 -4.68 5.60 -0.68
CA ALA A 308 -3.91 6.75 -1.13
C ALA A 308 -2.45 6.55 -0.71
N ALA A 309 -1.52 6.53 -1.67
CA ALA A 309 -0.08 6.39 -1.43
C ALA A 309 0.64 7.71 -1.77
N PRO A 310 1.66 8.15 -1.01
CA PRO A 310 2.46 9.30 -1.39
C PRO A 310 3.41 8.95 -2.54
N GLY A 311 3.65 9.92 -3.43
CA GLY A 311 4.67 9.83 -4.46
C GLY A 311 6.02 10.40 -4.01
N SER A 312 7.02 10.37 -4.88
CA SER A 312 8.35 10.97 -4.60
C SER A 312 8.33 12.50 -4.57
N ARG A 313 7.33 13.12 -5.18
CA ARG A 313 7.22 14.58 -5.30
C ARG A 313 6.49 15.17 -4.09
N SER A 314 6.91 16.36 -3.65
CA SER A 314 6.21 17.07 -2.58
C SER A 314 4.73 17.25 -2.91
N LYS A 315 3.86 16.76 -2.00
CA LYS A 315 2.38 16.79 -2.13
C LYS A 315 1.83 16.00 -3.33
N SER A 316 2.59 15.07 -3.90
CA SER A 316 2.02 14.04 -4.78
C SER A 316 1.42 12.92 -3.95
N PHE A 317 0.18 12.58 -4.28
CA PHE A 317 -0.54 11.44 -3.75
C PHE A 317 -1.16 10.71 -4.93
N HIS A 318 -1.27 9.39 -4.85
CA HIS A 318 -1.79 8.55 -5.91
C HIS A 318 -2.92 7.68 -5.36
N LEU A 319 -4.02 7.59 -6.10
CA LEU A 319 -5.09 6.63 -5.82
C LEU A 319 -4.67 5.26 -6.35
N LEU A 320 -4.76 4.27 -5.48
CA LEU A 320 -4.52 2.86 -5.77
C LEU A 320 -5.78 2.06 -5.46
N HIS A 321 -6.01 1.00 -6.23
CA HIS A 321 -6.96 -0.05 -5.89
C HIS A 321 -6.23 -1.35 -5.67
N LEU A 322 -6.55 -2.02 -4.57
CA LEU A 322 -6.28 -3.45 -4.43
C LEU A 322 -7.59 -4.19 -4.68
N GLU A 323 -7.60 -5.12 -5.62
CA GLU A 323 -8.81 -5.91 -5.94
C GLU A 323 -8.53 -7.42 -6.03
N PRO A 324 -9.52 -8.29 -5.73
CA PRO A 324 -9.37 -9.73 -5.84
C PRO A 324 -9.23 -10.14 -7.32
N SER A 325 -8.37 -11.11 -7.60
CA SER A 325 -8.16 -11.64 -8.96
C SER A 325 -8.10 -13.18 -8.94
N PRO A 326 -8.30 -13.88 -10.07
CA PRO A 326 -8.16 -15.33 -10.13
C PRO A 326 -6.76 -15.86 -9.75
N ALA A 327 -5.75 -14.97 -9.76
CA ALA A 327 -4.38 -15.26 -9.33
C ALA A 327 -4.08 -14.78 -7.88
N GLY A 328 -5.09 -14.26 -7.17
CA GLY A 328 -5.00 -13.75 -5.81
C GLY A 328 -5.55 -12.33 -5.70
N GLY A 329 -4.69 -11.34 -5.92
CA GLY A 329 -5.13 -9.95 -6.03
C GLY A 329 -4.23 -9.13 -6.93
N ASP A 330 -4.73 -7.99 -7.41
CA ASP A 330 -3.96 -7.03 -8.20
C ASP A 330 -3.97 -5.67 -7.49
N LEU A 331 -2.78 -5.13 -7.21
CA LEU A 331 -2.60 -3.72 -6.87
C LEU A 331 -2.49 -2.92 -8.15
N ARG A 332 -3.42 -2.01 -8.40
CA ARG A 332 -3.54 -1.18 -9.61
C ARG A 332 -3.52 0.30 -9.26
N TRP A 333 -3.05 1.12 -10.19
CA TRP A 333 -3.10 2.58 -10.11
C TRP A 333 -4.40 3.10 -10.74
N SER A 334 -4.95 4.20 -10.24
CA SER A 334 -6.20 4.78 -10.76
C SER A 334 -6.34 6.30 -10.62
N ASP A 335 -5.24 7.00 -10.31
CA ASP A 335 -5.17 8.45 -10.49
C ASP A 335 -4.90 8.78 -11.98
N ALA A 336 -4.93 10.06 -12.35
CA ALA A 336 -4.55 10.54 -13.68
C ALA A 336 -3.54 11.72 -13.65
N VAL A 337 -3.32 12.35 -12.49
CA VAL A 337 -2.57 13.62 -12.37
C VAL A 337 -1.07 13.43 -12.65
N PHE A 338 -0.50 12.29 -12.23
CA PHE A 338 0.94 12.06 -12.27
C PHE A 338 1.33 10.92 -13.22
N HIS A 339 1.68 11.24 -14.47
CA HIS A 339 2.08 10.20 -15.45
C HIS A 339 3.44 9.54 -15.18
N ARG A 340 4.27 10.09 -14.29
CA ARG A 340 5.59 9.55 -13.92
C ARG A 340 5.98 9.89 -12.48
N ASP A 341 6.07 8.87 -11.62
CA ASP A 341 6.47 9.00 -10.21
C ASP A 341 7.02 7.68 -9.66
N GLU A 342 7.59 7.72 -8.46
CA GLU A 342 7.82 6.55 -7.59
C GLU A 342 6.73 6.51 -6.54
N LEU A 343 6.17 5.33 -6.26
CA LEU A 343 5.14 5.15 -5.24
C LEU A 343 5.77 4.61 -3.97
N GLU A 344 5.49 5.28 -2.85
CA GLU A 344 5.75 4.71 -1.53
C GLU A 344 4.51 3.93 -1.09
N ILE A 345 4.50 2.61 -1.31
CA ILE A 345 3.44 1.75 -0.80
C ILE A 345 3.66 1.62 0.71
N SER A 346 2.80 2.22 1.52
CA SER A 346 2.89 2.19 2.98
C SER A 346 1.50 2.29 3.61
N GLY A 347 1.30 1.65 4.77
CA GLY A 347 -0.01 1.61 5.43
C GLY A 347 -1.11 0.86 4.65
N VAL A 348 -0.79 0.21 3.52
CA VAL A 348 -1.75 -0.53 2.70
C VAL A 348 -2.05 -1.88 3.35
N ILE A 349 -3.01 -1.91 4.27
CA ILE A 349 -3.43 -3.12 5.00
C ILE A 349 -4.89 -3.48 4.64
N PHE A 350 -5.15 -4.77 4.46
CA PHE A 350 -6.41 -5.31 3.93
C PHE A 350 -6.76 -6.66 4.58
N GLU A 351 -8.04 -6.98 4.70
CA GLU A 351 -8.49 -8.29 5.16
C GLU A 351 -8.35 -9.34 4.05
N MET A 352 -7.91 -10.55 4.40
CA MET A 352 -7.66 -11.64 3.45
C MET A 352 -8.75 -12.71 3.48
N LEU A 353 -8.99 -13.34 2.33
CA LEU A 353 -9.98 -14.40 2.18
C LEU A 353 -9.47 -15.74 2.73
N GLY A 354 -9.98 -16.15 3.90
CA GLY A 354 -9.84 -17.51 4.44
C GLY A 354 -8.66 -17.73 5.42
N ASP A 355 -8.62 -18.91 6.05
CA ASP A 355 -7.63 -19.27 7.07
C ASP A 355 -6.33 -19.89 6.50
N VAL A 356 -5.87 -19.41 5.34
CA VAL A 356 -4.74 -20.02 4.60
C VAL A 356 -3.41 -19.82 5.37
N GLN A 357 -2.74 -20.90 5.77
CA GLN A 357 -1.51 -20.87 6.61
C GLN A 357 -0.24 -20.46 5.83
N CYS A 358 -0.27 -19.36 5.08
CA CYS A 358 0.61 -19.20 3.92
C CYS A 358 1.67 -18.10 3.97
N LEU A 359 1.98 -17.51 5.13
CA LEU A 359 3.24 -16.75 5.22
C LEU A 359 4.42 -17.71 5.01
N PRO A 360 5.43 -17.35 4.20
CA PRO A 360 6.60 -18.20 4.02
C PRO A 360 7.31 -18.51 5.35
N SER A 361 7.37 -17.57 6.29
CA SER A 361 7.93 -17.80 7.63
C SER A 361 7.14 -18.84 8.43
N ALA A 362 5.80 -18.88 8.31
CA ALA A 362 4.93 -19.84 8.97
C ALA A 362 4.91 -21.21 8.25
N LEU A 363 4.99 -21.21 6.93
CA LEU A 363 5.21 -22.42 6.13
C LEU A 363 6.56 -23.05 6.49
N VAL A 364 7.63 -22.26 6.58
CA VAL A 364 8.97 -22.73 6.92
C VAL A 364 9.08 -23.16 8.38
N SER A 365 8.44 -22.47 9.33
CA SER A 365 8.40 -22.91 10.74
C SER A 365 7.75 -24.29 10.90
N ASN A 366 6.80 -24.63 10.03
CA ASN A 366 6.10 -25.91 10.04
C ASN A 366 6.85 -27.03 9.27
N TRP A 367 7.96 -26.72 8.60
CA TRP A 367 8.78 -27.72 7.92
C TRP A 367 9.90 -28.21 8.83
N SER A 368 9.98 -29.52 9.02
CA SER A 368 11.12 -30.16 9.67
C SER A 368 12.41 -29.87 8.89
N GLU A 369 13.52 -29.75 9.63
CA GLU A 369 14.81 -29.43 9.03
C GLU A 369 15.19 -30.44 7.93
N ALA A 370 14.93 -31.73 8.15
CA ALA A 370 15.10 -32.78 7.13
C ALA A 370 14.35 -32.48 5.82
N ARG A 371 13.12 -31.94 5.87
CA ARG A 371 12.34 -31.61 4.68
C ARG A 371 12.89 -30.39 3.93
N ARG A 372 13.44 -29.41 4.66
CA ARG A 372 14.14 -28.26 4.06
C ARG A 372 15.41 -28.72 3.35
N GLN A 373 16.23 -29.53 4.04
CA GLN A 373 17.46 -30.10 3.48
C GLN A 373 17.20 -30.90 2.21
N ILE A 374 16.14 -31.71 2.13
CA ILE A 374 15.77 -32.43 0.89
C ILE A 374 15.53 -31.46 -0.27
N VAL A 375 14.75 -30.39 -0.07
CA VAL A 375 14.45 -29.41 -1.14
C VAL A 375 15.70 -28.62 -1.55
N LEU A 376 16.54 -28.24 -0.59
CA LEU A 376 17.81 -27.56 -0.88
C LEU A 376 18.78 -28.48 -1.64
N MET A 377 18.92 -29.74 -1.22
CA MET A 377 19.75 -30.74 -1.93
C MET A 377 19.26 -30.99 -3.36
N ASP A 378 17.96 -31.08 -3.59
CA ASP A 378 17.41 -31.27 -4.94
C ASP A 378 17.60 -30.02 -5.82
N PHE A 379 17.52 -28.82 -5.23
CA PHE A 379 17.90 -27.59 -5.91
C PHE A 379 19.40 -27.54 -6.23
N HIS A 380 20.28 -27.93 -5.30
CA HIS A 380 21.72 -28.02 -5.54
C HIS A 380 22.06 -29.00 -6.66
N LYS A 381 21.42 -30.18 -6.70
CA LYS A 381 21.58 -31.14 -7.80
C LYS A 381 21.20 -30.53 -9.15
N LEU A 382 20.11 -29.75 -9.22
CA LEU A 382 19.71 -29.04 -10.43
C LEU A 382 20.77 -28.01 -10.88
N LEU A 383 21.31 -27.23 -9.94
CA LEU A 383 22.36 -26.25 -10.22
C LEU A 383 23.66 -26.94 -10.70
N LEU A 384 24.13 -27.96 -9.99
CA LEU A 384 25.31 -28.75 -10.33
C LEU A 384 25.17 -29.44 -11.69
N SER A 385 24.01 -30.03 -11.97
CA SER A 385 23.73 -30.68 -13.26
C SER A 385 23.80 -29.72 -14.45
N ARG A 386 23.64 -28.41 -14.22
CA ARG A 386 23.54 -27.42 -15.29
C ARG A 386 24.78 -26.52 -15.45
N TYR A 387 25.47 -26.22 -14.34
CA TYR A 387 26.59 -25.29 -14.29
C TYR A 387 27.91 -25.95 -13.83
N GLY A 388 27.88 -27.25 -13.47
CA GLY A 388 29.03 -28.00 -12.98
C GLY A 388 29.44 -27.67 -11.54
N SER A 389 29.25 -26.43 -11.07
CA SER A 389 29.52 -26.00 -9.70
C SER A 389 28.48 -25.02 -9.17
N LEU A 390 28.35 -24.90 -7.84
CA LEU A 390 27.45 -23.94 -7.21
C LEU A 390 27.93 -22.49 -7.34
N ASN A 391 29.25 -22.24 -7.35
CA ASN A 391 29.82 -20.91 -7.59
C ASN A 391 29.44 -20.37 -8.97
N VAL A 392 29.69 -21.16 -10.03
CA VAL A 392 29.33 -20.79 -11.40
C VAL A 392 27.81 -20.63 -11.55
N ALA A 393 27.02 -21.49 -10.90
CA ALA A 393 25.57 -21.30 -10.86
C ALA A 393 25.15 -19.98 -10.19
N TRP A 394 25.82 -19.57 -9.10
CA TRP A 394 25.58 -18.30 -8.43
C TRP A 394 25.88 -17.12 -9.34
N GLU A 395 27.12 -17.03 -9.81
CA GLU A 395 27.66 -15.94 -10.64
C GLU A 395 26.89 -15.80 -11.97
N GLU A 396 26.59 -16.90 -12.67
CA GLU A 396 25.94 -16.85 -13.99
C GLU A 396 24.40 -16.75 -13.93
N ALA A 397 23.74 -17.33 -12.92
CA ALA A 397 22.29 -17.41 -12.89
C ALA A 397 21.63 -16.42 -11.92
N PHE A 398 22.25 -16.13 -10.77
CA PHE A 398 21.64 -15.36 -9.69
C PHE A 398 22.27 -13.97 -9.59
N ASP A 399 23.56 -13.92 -9.26
CA ASP A 399 24.33 -12.71 -8.92
C ASP A 399 25.12 -12.18 -10.12
N VAL A 400 24.42 -12.00 -11.25
CA VAL A 400 25.00 -11.56 -12.54
C VAL A 400 25.64 -10.16 -12.46
N ALA A 401 25.41 -9.42 -11.37
CA ALA A 401 25.94 -8.08 -11.13
C ALA A 401 27.07 -8.04 -10.09
N ASP A 402 27.48 -9.19 -9.53
CA ASP A 402 28.59 -9.33 -8.57
C ASP A 402 28.42 -8.46 -7.31
N TYR A 403 27.24 -8.54 -6.68
CA TYR A 403 26.95 -7.84 -5.42
C TYR A 403 27.24 -8.71 -4.17
N GLY A 404 27.42 -10.02 -4.32
CA GLY A 404 27.59 -11.00 -3.24
C GLY A 404 26.26 -11.45 -2.59
N TYR A 405 25.14 -10.85 -3.00
CA TYR A 405 23.79 -11.16 -2.55
C TYR A 405 22.77 -10.86 -3.65
N VAL A 406 21.62 -11.51 -3.58
CA VAL A 406 20.49 -11.26 -4.49
C VAL A 406 19.22 -10.95 -3.72
N ASP A 407 18.40 -10.04 -4.26
CA ASP A 407 17.01 -9.89 -3.87
C ASP A 407 16.14 -11.02 -4.49
N PHE A 408 14.86 -11.07 -4.12
CA PHE A 408 13.95 -12.08 -4.64
C PHE A 408 13.61 -11.93 -6.13
N ALA A 409 13.64 -10.72 -6.69
CA ALA A 409 13.38 -10.52 -8.11
C ALA A 409 14.52 -11.12 -8.96
N GLN A 410 15.77 -10.84 -8.56
CA GLN A 410 16.99 -11.47 -9.09
C GLN A 410 16.96 -12.99 -8.88
N PHE A 411 16.63 -13.47 -7.67
CA PHE A 411 16.54 -14.90 -7.38
C PHE A 411 15.45 -15.62 -8.19
N SER A 412 14.28 -15.00 -8.36
CA SER A 412 13.16 -15.50 -9.17
C SER A 412 13.50 -15.51 -10.67
N GLN A 413 14.31 -14.55 -11.13
CA GLN A 413 14.85 -14.58 -12.48
C GLN A 413 15.90 -15.68 -12.65
N GLY A 414 16.78 -15.89 -11.66
CA GLY A 414 17.74 -17.00 -11.63
C GLY A 414 17.06 -18.37 -11.63
N CYS A 415 16.04 -18.58 -10.79
CA CYS A 415 15.20 -19.78 -10.80
C CYS A 415 14.61 -20.06 -12.19
N ARG A 416 14.17 -19.02 -12.91
CA ARG A 416 13.70 -19.14 -14.30
C ARG A 416 14.83 -19.46 -15.29
N ARG A 417 15.99 -18.81 -15.18
CA ARG A 417 17.19 -19.14 -15.98
C ARG A 417 17.55 -20.61 -15.82
N VAL A 418 17.66 -21.12 -14.59
CA VAL A 418 18.03 -22.51 -14.29
C VAL A 418 16.91 -23.52 -14.58
N LYS A 419 15.69 -23.06 -14.95
CA LYS A 419 14.48 -23.88 -15.19
C LYS A 419 14.02 -24.66 -13.95
N TYR A 420 14.12 -24.05 -12.76
CA TYR A 420 13.54 -24.62 -11.55
C TYR A 420 12.01 -24.67 -11.65
N SER A 421 11.45 -25.88 -11.57
CA SER A 421 10.01 -26.15 -11.68
C SER A 421 9.28 -26.16 -10.34
N GLY A 422 10.01 -26.05 -9.22
CA GLY A 422 9.42 -25.99 -7.89
C GLY A 422 8.86 -24.60 -7.54
N ASN A 423 8.26 -24.50 -6.35
CA ASN A 423 7.73 -23.24 -5.86
C ASN A 423 8.88 -22.32 -5.38
N VAL A 424 9.19 -21.30 -6.18
CA VAL A 424 10.26 -20.32 -5.93
C VAL A 424 10.09 -19.61 -4.58
N CYS A 425 8.87 -19.27 -4.19
CA CYS A 425 8.58 -18.57 -2.93
C CYS A 425 8.93 -19.44 -1.71
N ARG A 426 8.61 -20.74 -1.76
CA ARG A 426 8.98 -21.71 -0.73
C ARG A 426 10.49 -21.88 -0.64
N LEU A 427 11.16 -22.03 -1.79
CA LEU A 427 12.62 -22.15 -1.85
C LEU A 427 13.31 -20.90 -1.27
N TRP A 428 12.89 -19.70 -1.67
CA TRP A 428 13.38 -18.43 -1.13
C TRP A 428 13.30 -18.41 0.40
N SER A 429 12.16 -18.76 0.98
CA SER A 429 11.98 -18.72 2.43
C SER A 429 12.79 -19.74 3.23
N MET A 430 13.33 -20.78 2.57
CA MET A 430 14.30 -21.69 3.20
C MET A 430 15.71 -21.09 3.24
N LEU A 431 16.03 -20.23 2.27
CA LEU A 431 17.32 -19.54 2.14
C LEU A 431 17.36 -18.27 2.99
N ASP A 432 16.34 -17.41 2.84
CA ASP A 432 16.12 -16.20 3.64
C ASP A 432 15.40 -16.55 4.96
N CYS A 433 16.02 -17.41 5.77
CA CYS A 433 15.46 -17.86 7.04
C CYS A 433 15.41 -16.77 8.12
N GLN A 434 16.18 -15.69 7.93
CA GLN A 434 16.20 -14.51 8.80
C GLN A 434 15.20 -13.43 8.36
N ASN A 435 14.63 -13.55 7.15
CA ASN A 435 13.68 -12.62 6.56
C ASN A 435 14.29 -11.21 6.42
N GLU A 436 15.51 -11.18 5.90
CA GLU A 436 16.32 -10.01 5.58
C GLU A 436 15.90 -9.39 4.23
N GLY A 437 15.22 -10.15 3.37
CA GLY A 437 14.84 -9.73 2.01
C GLY A 437 15.94 -9.94 0.97
N THR A 438 17.06 -10.54 1.37
CA THR A 438 18.21 -10.88 0.52
C THR A 438 18.72 -12.29 0.82
N VAL A 439 19.24 -12.98 -0.19
CA VAL A 439 19.95 -14.25 -0.05
C VAL A 439 21.41 -14.03 -0.46
N SER A 440 22.35 -14.53 0.33
CA SER A 440 23.78 -14.57 0.00
C SER A 440 24.22 -15.94 -0.51
N PHE A 441 25.43 -16.04 -1.05
CA PHE A 441 25.96 -17.33 -1.49
C PHE A 441 26.08 -18.37 -0.35
N GLU A 442 26.50 -17.96 0.85
CA GLU A 442 26.57 -18.86 2.02
C GLU A 442 25.18 -19.37 2.43
N ALA A 443 24.15 -18.52 2.34
CA ALA A 443 22.76 -18.95 2.53
C ALA A 443 22.33 -19.96 1.46
N LEU A 444 22.70 -19.76 0.18
CA LEU A 444 22.49 -20.75 -0.87
C LEU A 444 23.17 -22.09 -0.57
N LEU A 445 24.39 -22.08 -0.02
CA LEU A 445 25.11 -23.30 0.40
C LEU A 445 24.45 -24.04 1.58
N GLY A 446 23.40 -23.50 2.21
CA GLY A 446 22.80 -24.03 3.43
C GLY A 446 23.69 -23.82 4.67
N ARG A 447 24.74 -23.01 4.56
CA ARG A 447 25.61 -22.61 5.66
C ARG A 447 25.00 -21.39 6.34
N SER A 448 23.97 -21.64 7.15
CA SER A 448 23.42 -20.59 7.99
C SER A 448 24.53 -20.05 8.90
N MET A 449 24.82 -18.75 8.76
CA MET A 449 25.72 -18.08 9.69
C MET A 449 25.21 -18.33 11.11
N PRO A 450 26.05 -18.83 12.04
CA PRO A 450 25.62 -19.01 13.41
C PRO A 450 25.14 -17.66 13.92
N ARG A 451 23.89 -17.62 14.40
CA ARG A 451 23.22 -16.41 14.87
C ARG A 451 24.20 -15.66 15.77
N PRO A 452 24.64 -14.43 15.44
CA PRO A 452 25.53 -13.68 16.32
C PRO A 452 24.82 -13.61 17.66
N ALA A 453 25.46 -14.13 18.70
CA ALA A 453 24.84 -14.24 20.02
C ALA A 453 24.35 -12.84 20.39
N THR A 454 23.02 -12.66 20.46
CA THR A 454 22.42 -11.34 20.64
C THR A 454 22.94 -10.79 21.96
N SER A 455 23.93 -9.90 21.88
CA SER A 455 24.60 -9.37 23.05
C SER A 455 23.53 -8.69 23.87
N ARG A 456 23.34 -9.17 25.10
CA ARG A 456 22.40 -8.57 26.05
C ARG A 456 23.02 -7.28 26.58
N TYR A 457 22.95 -6.23 25.76
CA TYR A 457 23.16 -4.84 26.16
C TYR A 457 21.81 -4.21 26.50
#